data_AF-A0AAD9N2X7-F1
#
_entry.id   AF-A0AAD9N2X7-F1
#
_cell.length_a   1.000
_cell.length_b   1.000
_cell.length_c   1.000
_cell.angle_alpha   90.00
_cell.angle_beta   90.00
_cell.angle_gamma   90.00
#
_symmetry.space_group_name_H-M   'P 1'
#
loop_
_entity.id
_entity.type
_entity.pdbx_description
1 polymer ?
#
loop_
_entity_poly.entity_id
_entity_poly.type
_entity_poly.pdbx_seq_one_letter_code
_entity_poly.pdbx_strand_id
1 'polypeptide(L)'
;MVEATGFSGSIRSVLDHKSLYNLSLNLGMGISEDSDARTYYESAEWTQKENRQLIAKLRKQNKELRKAAAAKLAADEQVVSKGLEDLPTERKSLRNKPGSVAIVKMDEKVRDRINILNLLRYETVKKQKRVEELKTQYEQVEKETEAAVETDAGESEEAQKIRDLENRLDKANLKCKEAEHIRKTYEQIKAKLEQEHSTFEITLNELEQDIKKCKEDKKNLETMRNDAIIARDAAKEELAKMEKQVYEDRRKREIELTEIRKEAEEKKAQNERIERRIATQRTGSLEDINQDQGRGQAGEDEQQKIMEYESWFQQIKEATGVSGIQEVVLRFENQENTRGRLESLKKDNERTIERLKEEKEKLQAEYEEMKYSGEAKLSSGQRLLEEFEEHCREEEKRLADAQERYKRASGILIHIRSGVEHLSEKLKAQKVPSSQVQKAKVSPSSDEYVLDQLATCEEKLLKLLEELESSAKSVDEIIKQMEAEEFHHAIEPKLPNYNMRIPLPSQVKDNVYDDDQESGDEEDIPTRTAIKMQSQQLLDNKLRRRVGKRKKTKK
;
A
#
# COMPACT_ATOMS: atom_id res chain seq x y z
N MET A 1 -14.10 35.72 77.45
CA MET A 1 -15.08 35.56 78.55
C MET A 1 -14.33 34.98 79.73
N VAL A 2 -14.53 35.55 80.94
CA VAL A 2 -13.94 35.20 82.26
C VAL A 2 -12.48 35.66 82.44
N GLU A 3 -12.24 36.88 82.94
CA GLU A 3 -12.22 37.37 84.35
C GLU A 3 -10.87 37.10 85.06
N ALA A 4 -10.13 38.17 85.43
CA ALA A 4 -9.94 38.68 86.81
C ALA A 4 -8.62 38.12 87.42
N THR A 5 -7.75 38.80 88.17
CA THR A 5 -7.74 40.09 88.90
C THR A 5 -6.33 40.32 89.46
N GLY A 6 -6.00 41.60 89.73
CA GLY A 6 -5.07 42.04 90.80
C GLY A 6 -3.56 41.92 90.54
N PHE A 7 -2.67 42.82 90.93
CA PHE A 7 -2.74 43.89 91.92
C PHE A 7 -1.60 44.88 91.56
N SER A 8 -1.91 46.18 91.43
CA SER A 8 -0.91 47.24 91.28
C SER A 8 -0.88 48.06 92.57
N GLY A 9 0.29 48.15 93.19
CA GLY A 9 0.50 48.89 94.44
C GLY A 9 1.90 49.51 94.42
N SER A 10 2.01 50.70 93.83
CA SER A 10 3.22 51.51 93.85
C SER A 10 3.09 52.54 94.97
N ILE A 11 3.86 52.32 96.05
CA ILE A 11 4.00 53.25 97.17
C ILE A 11 4.90 54.40 96.71
N ARG A 12 4.33 55.60 96.59
CA ARG A 12 5.04 56.84 96.28
C ARG A 12 5.25 57.65 97.57
N SER A 13 6.52 57.97 97.78
CA SER A 13 7.14 58.89 98.74
C SER A 13 6.24 59.95 99.41
N VAL A 14 6.23 59.93 100.74
CA VAL A 14 5.93 61.08 101.59
C VAL A 14 7.26 61.82 101.83
N LEU A 15 7.40 63.00 101.23
CA LEU A 15 8.43 63.98 101.58
C LEU A 15 7.67 65.26 101.96
N ASP A 16 7.61 65.48 103.27
CA ASP A 16 7.00 66.63 103.90
C ASP A 16 8.03 67.78 103.89
N HIS A 17 7.66 68.89 103.24
CA HIS A 17 8.49 70.08 103.07
C HIS A 17 7.62 71.32 103.26
N LYS A 18 7.43 71.75 104.52
CA LYS A 18 7.16 73.15 104.90
C LYS A 18 7.84 73.38 106.26
N SER A 19 9.04 73.95 106.29
CA SER A 19 9.29 75.39 106.20
C SER A 19 8.55 76.13 107.31
N LEU A 20 9.22 76.33 108.45
CA LEU A 20 9.78 77.64 108.82
C LEU A 20 8.69 78.71 108.94
N TYR A 21 8.13 78.88 110.13
CA TYR A 21 7.65 80.17 110.58
C TYR A 21 7.78 80.29 112.10
N ASN A 22 8.71 81.16 112.49
CA ASN A 22 8.71 81.98 113.70
C ASN A 22 8.83 81.31 115.07
N LEU A 23 10.08 80.96 115.37
CA LEU A 23 10.70 81.28 116.65
C LEU A 23 11.02 82.80 116.68
N SER A 24 10.05 83.61 117.09
CA SER A 24 10.19 85.02 117.51
C SER A 24 8.98 85.27 118.42
N LEU A 25 9.09 85.56 119.71
CA LEU A 25 9.74 86.70 120.30
C LEU A 25 9.76 86.42 121.81
N ASN A 26 10.94 86.20 122.41
CA ASN A 26 11.11 86.25 123.85
C ASN A 26 12.48 86.86 124.11
N LEU A 27 12.54 88.19 124.09
CA LEU A 27 13.69 88.99 124.52
C LEU A 27 13.16 90.37 124.88
N GLY A 28 13.09 90.60 126.19
CA GLY A 28 12.57 91.81 126.79
C GLY A 28 12.59 91.73 128.32
N MET A 29 13.63 91.16 128.92
CA MET A 29 14.04 91.58 130.27
C MET A 29 15.44 92.14 130.17
N GLY A 30 15.53 93.47 130.18
CA GLY A 30 16.71 94.09 130.73
C GLY A 30 16.76 93.70 132.20
N ILE A 31 17.67 92.78 132.53
CA ILE A 31 18.50 92.69 133.74
C ILE A 31 19.55 91.58 133.47
N SER A 32 20.81 92.02 133.36
CA SER A 32 22.10 91.29 133.48
C SER A 32 22.41 90.07 132.60
N GLU A 33 23.33 90.30 131.65
CA GLU A 33 23.74 89.48 130.48
C GLU A 33 24.67 88.27 130.68
N ASP A 34 24.97 87.76 131.89
CA ASP A 34 26.01 86.72 132.04
C ASP A 34 25.52 85.26 132.21
N SER A 35 24.20 85.00 132.33
CA SER A 35 23.69 83.64 132.61
C SER A 35 23.07 82.90 131.40
N ASP A 36 22.49 83.62 130.42
CA ASP A 36 21.69 83.01 129.34
C ASP A 36 22.53 82.53 128.14
N ALA A 37 23.73 83.08 127.91
CA ALA A 37 24.63 82.56 126.87
C ALA A 37 25.10 81.12 127.15
N ARG A 38 25.14 80.73 128.43
CA ARG A 38 25.56 79.41 128.87
C ARG A 38 24.53 78.33 128.56
N THR A 39 23.25 78.60 128.79
CA THR A 39 22.15 77.64 128.56
C THR A 39 21.87 77.40 127.08
N TYR A 40 22.00 78.42 126.21
CA TYR A 40 21.91 78.22 124.75
C TYR A 40 23.13 77.49 124.19
N TYR A 41 24.34 77.79 124.69
CA TYR A 41 25.55 77.06 124.30
C TYR A 41 25.49 75.59 124.75
N GLU A 42 25.00 75.33 125.96
CA GLU A 42 24.79 73.97 126.48
C GLU A 42 23.70 73.21 125.70
N SER A 43 22.59 73.85 125.29
CA SER A 43 21.57 73.18 124.46
C SER A 43 22.06 72.93 123.04
N ALA A 44 22.86 73.83 122.45
CA ALA A 44 23.48 73.63 121.15
C ALA A 44 24.53 72.52 121.18
N GLU A 45 25.38 72.47 122.22
CA GLU A 45 26.33 71.36 122.44
C GLU A 45 25.61 70.04 122.67
N TRP A 46 24.49 70.04 123.41
CA TRP A 46 23.66 68.86 123.62
C TRP A 46 23.04 68.36 122.30
N THR A 47 22.47 69.26 121.50
CA THR A 47 21.90 68.93 120.18
C THR A 47 22.98 68.48 119.21
N GLN A 48 24.18 69.06 119.26
CA GLN A 48 25.32 68.65 118.45
C GLN A 48 25.83 67.27 118.87
N LYS A 49 25.82 66.97 120.18
CA LYS A 49 26.15 65.64 120.72
C LYS A 49 25.12 64.60 120.31
N GLU A 50 23.84 64.93 120.36
CA GLU A 50 22.75 64.07 119.90
C GLU A 50 22.83 63.81 118.38
N ASN A 51 23.09 64.84 117.57
CA ASN A 51 23.31 64.71 116.14
C ASN A 51 24.55 63.86 115.81
N ARG A 52 25.66 64.03 116.55
CA ARG A 52 26.83 63.15 116.41
C ARG A 52 26.50 61.70 116.75
N GLN A 53 25.68 61.46 117.78
CA GLN A 53 25.20 60.12 118.13
C GLN A 53 24.26 59.53 117.06
N LEU A 54 23.37 60.34 116.48
CA LEU A 54 22.48 59.91 115.41
C LEU A 54 23.26 59.57 114.14
N ILE A 55 24.23 60.39 113.75
CA ILE A 55 25.12 60.11 112.61
C ILE A 55 25.92 58.82 112.88
N ALA A 56 26.41 58.61 114.10
CA ALA A 56 27.08 57.38 114.47
C ALA A 56 26.15 56.15 114.37
N LYS A 57 24.90 56.26 114.83
CA LYS A 57 23.87 55.21 114.68
C LYS A 57 23.58 54.94 113.20
N LEU A 58 23.35 55.96 112.39
CA LEU A 58 23.07 55.82 110.95
C LEU A 58 24.27 55.24 110.18
N ARG A 59 25.50 55.60 110.55
CA ARG A 59 26.73 54.99 109.98
C ARG A 59 26.86 53.52 110.38
N LYS A 60 26.51 53.18 111.63
CA LYS A 60 26.47 51.79 112.11
C LYS A 60 25.41 50.98 111.35
N GLN A 61 24.19 51.51 111.22
CA GLN A 61 23.11 50.90 110.43
C GLN A 61 23.47 50.77 108.95
N ASN A 62 24.10 51.77 108.33
CA ASN A 62 24.59 51.66 106.95
C ASN A 62 25.68 50.60 106.81
N LYS A 63 26.59 50.50 107.78
CA LYS A 63 27.62 49.46 107.81
C LYS A 63 26.99 48.08 107.96
N GLU A 64 25.95 47.94 108.78
CA GLU A 64 25.18 46.71 108.95
C GLU A 64 24.39 46.34 107.69
N LEU A 65 23.71 47.30 107.05
CA LEU A 65 22.98 47.08 105.79
C LEU A 65 23.93 46.70 104.64
N ARG A 66 25.11 47.33 104.54
CA ARG A 66 26.13 46.94 103.56
C ARG A 66 26.67 45.53 103.82
N LYS A 67 26.90 45.17 105.09
CA LYS A 67 27.28 43.80 105.47
C LYS A 67 26.18 42.79 105.15
N ALA A 68 24.92 43.12 105.42
CA ALA A 68 23.77 42.25 105.13
C ALA A 68 23.57 42.07 103.62
N ALA A 69 23.72 43.15 102.82
CA ALA A 69 23.69 43.08 101.37
C ALA A 69 24.86 42.24 100.81
N ALA A 70 26.08 42.43 101.31
CA ALA A 70 27.23 41.62 100.92
C ALA A 70 27.06 40.14 101.29
N ALA A 71 26.47 39.84 102.46
CA ALA A 71 26.17 38.47 102.87
C ALA A 71 25.12 37.80 101.96
N LYS A 72 24.08 38.53 101.54
CA LYS A 72 23.08 38.02 100.58
C LYS A 72 23.68 37.77 99.21
N LEU A 73 24.51 38.69 98.69
CA LEU A 73 25.19 38.50 97.41
C LEU A 73 26.21 37.34 97.45
N ALA A 74 26.91 37.15 98.56
CA ALA A 74 27.83 36.03 98.74
C ALA A 74 27.08 34.68 98.86
N ALA A 75 25.91 34.67 99.50
CA ALA A 75 25.05 33.49 99.55
C ALA A 75 24.51 33.15 98.15
N ASP A 76 24.05 34.14 97.39
CA ASP A 76 23.63 33.98 95.99
C ASP A 76 24.78 33.47 95.11
N GLU A 77 26.00 34.01 95.27
CA GLU A 77 27.21 33.56 94.57
C GLU A 77 27.52 32.09 94.89
N GLN A 78 27.39 31.66 96.14
CA GLN A 78 27.60 30.26 96.53
C GLN A 78 26.55 29.32 95.93
N VAL A 79 25.28 29.74 95.90
CA VAL A 79 24.19 28.93 95.32
C VAL A 79 24.38 28.79 93.81
N VAL A 80 24.67 29.89 93.10
CA VAL A 80 24.95 29.88 91.65
C VAL A 80 26.21 29.05 91.35
N SER A 81 27.25 29.15 92.17
CA SER A 81 28.48 28.39 91.99
C SER A 81 28.31 26.89 92.20
N LYS A 82 27.43 26.46 93.11
CA LYS A 82 27.12 25.03 93.33
C LYS A 82 26.19 24.49 92.24
N GLY A 83 25.17 25.25 91.83
CA GLY A 83 24.22 24.82 90.80
C GLY A 83 24.82 24.72 89.39
N LEU A 84 25.93 25.42 89.12
CA LEU A 84 26.64 25.42 87.82
C LEU A 84 28.01 24.77 87.90
N GLU A 85 28.21 23.81 88.81
CA GLU A 85 29.49 23.13 89.00
C GLU A 85 29.97 22.44 87.70
N ASP A 86 29.05 21.79 86.99
CA ASP A 86 29.31 21.07 85.74
C ASP A 86 29.40 21.99 84.51
N LEU A 87 29.09 23.28 84.64
CA LEU A 87 29.02 24.26 83.53
C LEU A 87 29.99 25.43 83.76
N PRO A 88 31.30 25.22 83.51
CA PRO A 88 32.35 26.17 83.88
C PRO A 88 32.28 27.52 83.15
N THR A 89 31.73 27.55 81.94
CA THR A 89 31.54 28.78 81.15
C THR A 89 30.39 29.63 81.69
N GLU A 90 29.31 28.99 82.10
CA GLU A 90 28.09 29.64 82.58
C GLU A 90 28.24 30.10 84.02
N ARG A 91 28.93 29.29 84.83
CA ARG A 91 29.37 29.63 86.18
C ARG A 91 30.18 30.94 86.22
N LYS A 92 31.13 31.11 85.30
CA LYS A 92 31.91 32.35 85.18
C LYS A 92 31.05 33.55 84.77
N SER A 93 30.11 33.35 83.83
CA SER A 93 29.25 34.43 83.32
C SER A 93 28.16 34.90 84.31
N LEU A 94 27.79 34.06 85.29
CA LEU A 94 26.67 34.31 86.22
C LEU A 94 27.10 34.56 87.67
N ARG A 95 28.41 34.53 87.97
CA ARG A 95 29.00 34.64 89.32
C ARG A 95 28.56 35.88 90.13
N ASN A 96 28.42 37.04 89.48
CA ASN A 96 28.11 38.31 90.15
C ASN A 96 26.62 38.69 90.03
N LYS A 97 25.74 37.76 89.63
CA LYS A 97 24.32 38.02 89.40
C LYS A 97 23.48 37.36 90.50
N PRO A 98 22.33 37.96 90.87
CA PRO A 98 21.41 37.32 91.80
C PRO A 98 20.89 36.01 91.21
N GLY A 99 20.60 35.03 92.06
CA GLY A 99 20.20 33.68 91.66
C GLY A 99 18.98 33.66 90.73
N SER A 100 18.02 34.58 90.90
CA SER A 100 16.84 34.71 90.04
C SER A 100 17.18 35.01 88.58
N VAL A 101 18.19 35.85 88.32
CA VAL A 101 18.63 36.21 86.97
C VAL A 101 19.44 35.08 86.33
N ALA A 102 20.14 34.27 87.15
CA ALA A 102 20.85 33.09 86.67
C ALA A 102 19.87 32.02 86.16
N ILE A 103 18.76 31.77 86.88
CA ILE A 103 17.71 30.83 86.48
C ILE A 103 17.12 31.22 85.11
N VAL A 104 16.70 32.48 84.95
CA VAL A 104 16.09 32.95 83.69
C VAL A 104 17.03 32.76 82.48
N LYS A 105 18.33 33.07 82.64
CA LYS A 105 19.32 32.87 81.56
C LYS A 105 19.59 31.41 81.24
N MET A 106 19.52 30.54 82.24
CA MET A 106 19.64 29.10 82.04
C MET A 106 18.40 28.54 81.34
N ASP A 107 17.21 29.00 81.72
CA ASP A 107 15.95 28.63 81.08
C ASP A 107 15.89 29.08 79.61
N GLU A 108 16.39 30.28 79.28
CA GLU A 108 16.54 30.76 77.90
C GLU A 108 17.41 29.79 77.08
N LYS A 109 18.57 29.38 77.61
CA LYS A 109 19.47 28.45 76.92
C LYS A 109 18.89 27.05 76.78
N VAL A 110 18.15 26.58 77.79
CA VAL A 110 17.45 25.30 77.71
C VAL A 110 16.39 25.37 76.62
N ARG A 111 15.66 26.48 76.52
CA ARG A 111 14.68 26.71 75.45
C ARG A 111 15.33 26.72 74.06
N ASP A 112 16.46 27.38 73.90
CA ASP A 112 17.20 27.39 72.63
C ASP A 112 17.66 25.98 72.24
N ARG A 113 18.18 25.20 73.20
CA ARG A 113 18.56 23.80 72.97
C ARG A 113 17.36 22.92 72.63
N ILE A 114 16.22 23.11 73.29
CA ILE A 114 14.98 22.40 72.98
C ILE A 114 14.50 22.73 71.57
N ASN A 115 14.57 24.00 71.15
CA ASN A 115 14.20 24.41 69.80
C ASN A 115 15.09 23.76 68.74
N ILE A 116 16.41 23.74 68.97
CA ILE A 116 17.37 23.04 68.08
C ILE A 116 17.06 21.54 68.01
N LEU A 117 16.79 20.91 69.15
CA LEU A 117 16.47 19.49 69.22
C LEU A 117 15.15 19.17 68.49
N ASN A 118 14.13 20.01 68.65
CA ASN A 118 12.86 19.87 67.95
C ASN A 118 13.03 20.02 66.43
N LEU A 119 13.87 20.96 65.98
CA LEU A 119 14.20 21.13 64.57
C LEU A 119 14.91 19.89 64.00
N LEU A 120 15.92 19.38 64.70
CA LEU A 120 16.62 18.15 64.30
C LEU A 120 15.69 16.92 64.27
N ARG A 121 14.77 16.80 65.24
CA ARG A 121 13.74 15.74 65.21
C ARG A 121 12.83 15.86 64.00
N TYR A 122 12.37 17.06 63.68
CA TYR A 122 11.55 17.31 62.50
C TYR A 122 12.29 16.92 61.20
N GLU A 123 13.55 17.34 61.06
CA GLU A 123 14.38 16.98 59.91
C GLU A 123 14.60 15.46 59.79
N THR A 124 14.81 14.78 60.92
CA THR A 124 14.99 13.32 60.95
C THR A 124 13.71 12.62 60.49
N VAL A 125 12.54 13.01 61.00
CA VAL A 125 11.25 12.46 60.58
C VAL A 125 10.99 12.72 59.10
N LYS A 126 11.33 13.93 58.61
CA LYS A 126 11.17 14.27 57.18
C LYS A 126 12.03 13.37 56.28
N LYS A 127 13.30 13.17 56.66
CA LYS A 127 14.21 12.27 55.93
C LYS A 127 13.74 10.81 55.99
N GLN A 128 13.23 10.37 57.14
CA GLN A 128 12.73 9.01 57.31
C GLN A 128 11.51 8.73 56.43
N LYS A 129 10.54 9.66 56.37
CA LYS A 129 9.42 9.58 55.40
C LYS A 129 9.90 9.50 53.96
N ARG A 130 10.91 10.30 53.59
CA ARG A 130 11.46 10.27 52.24
C ARG A 130 12.12 8.94 51.90
N VAL A 131 12.79 8.31 52.86
CA VAL A 131 13.36 6.96 52.70
C VAL A 131 12.27 5.91 52.56
N GLU A 132 11.18 6.01 53.33
CA GLU A 132 10.03 5.11 53.20
C GLU A 132 9.36 5.24 51.82
N GLU A 133 9.13 6.46 51.34
CA GLU A 133 8.61 6.72 49.99
C GLU A 133 9.50 6.10 48.91
N LEU A 134 10.82 6.31 49.00
CA LEU A 134 11.78 5.76 48.02
C LEU A 134 11.82 4.24 48.06
N LYS A 135 11.71 3.62 49.24
CA LYS A 135 11.62 2.15 49.36
C LYS A 135 10.36 1.61 48.70
N THR A 136 9.20 2.24 48.92
CA THR A 136 7.95 1.82 48.27
C THR A 136 8.02 1.97 46.75
N GLN A 137 8.63 3.04 46.25
CA GLN A 137 8.84 3.22 44.80
C GLN A 137 9.78 2.15 44.24
N TYR A 138 10.86 1.82 44.95
CA TYR A 138 11.78 0.76 44.54
C TYR A 138 11.09 -0.61 44.48
N GLU A 139 10.35 -1.00 45.53
CA GLU A 139 9.59 -2.26 45.55
C GLU A 139 8.53 -2.34 44.45
N GLN A 140 7.95 -1.21 44.04
CA GLN A 140 7.00 -1.17 42.94
C GLN A 140 7.70 -1.40 41.60
N VAL A 141 8.81 -0.71 41.36
CA VAL A 141 9.59 -0.86 40.12
C VAL A 141 10.14 -2.29 40.00
N GLU A 142 10.64 -2.88 41.09
CA GLU A 142 11.13 -4.26 41.10
C GLU A 142 10.05 -5.26 40.65
N LYS A 143 8.84 -5.16 41.20
CA LYS A 143 7.70 -6.00 40.78
C LYS A 143 7.28 -5.77 39.33
N GLU A 144 7.31 -4.52 38.87
CA GLU A 144 7.01 -4.19 37.47
C GLU A 144 8.08 -4.78 36.53
N THR A 145 9.36 -4.78 36.93
CA THR A 145 10.43 -5.40 36.15
C THR A 145 10.36 -6.93 36.14
N GLU A 146 10.01 -7.57 37.26
CA GLU A 146 9.79 -9.02 37.32
C GLU A 146 8.64 -9.45 36.38
N ALA A 147 7.52 -8.73 36.39
CA ALA A 147 6.39 -8.98 35.49
C ALA A 147 6.75 -8.75 34.01
N ALA A 148 7.58 -7.75 33.71
CA ALA A 148 8.08 -7.50 32.36
C ALA A 148 9.00 -8.65 31.88
N VAL A 149 9.86 -9.18 32.74
CA VAL A 149 10.73 -10.31 32.39
C VAL A 149 9.94 -11.61 32.20
N GLU A 150 8.93 -11.88 33.03
CA GLU A 150 8.04 -13.05 32.86
C GLU A 150 7.24 -13.01 31.54
N THR A 151 6.88 -11.81 31.08
CA THR A 151 6.19 -11.61 29.80
C THR A 151 7.13 -11.75 28.60
N ASP A 152 8.36 -11.25 28.69
CA ASP A 152 9.34 -11.29 27.59
C ASP A 152 10.02 -12.67 27.44
N ALA A 153 10.24 -13.40 28.55
CA ALA A 153 10.76 -14.77 28.53
C ALA A 153 9.75 -15.81 27.99
N GLY A 154 8.50 -15.39 27.74
CA GLY A 154 7.46 -16.25 27.18
C GLY A 154 6.88 -17.28 28.16
N GLU A 155 7.18 -17.16 29.45
CA GLU A 155 6.63 -18.02 30.51
C GLU A 155 5.22 -17.59 30.95
N SER A 156 4.86 -16.33 30.71
CA SER A 156 3.49 -15.82 30.86
C SER A 156 2.49 -16.56 29.96
N GLU A 157 1.30 -16.87 30.51
CA GLU A 157 0.21 -17.51 29.76
C GLU A 157 -0.21 -16.68 28.54
N GLU A 158 -0.13 -15.35 28.62
CA GLU A 158 -0.43 -14.44 27.52
C GLU A 158 0.55 -14.63 26.37
N ALA A 159 1.84 -14.75 26.65
CA ALA A 159 2.86 -14.96 25.61
C ALA A 159 2.73 -16.34 24.94
N GLN A 160 2.30 -17.37 25.67
CA GLN A 160 1.96 -18.68 25.08
C GLN A 160 0.73 -18.59 24.17
N LYS A 161 -0.34 -17.90 24.60
CA LYS A 161 -1.54 -17.68 23.80
C LYS A 161 -1.23 -16.91 22.51
N ILE A 162 -0.34 -15.91 22.56
CA ILE A 162 0.09 -15.16 21.37
C ILE A 162 0.81 -16.10 20.39
N ARG A 163 1.79 -16.88 20.85
CA ARG A 163 2.50 -17.85 19.99
C ARG A 163 1.57 -18.88 19.35
N ASP A 164 0.58 -19.36 20.09
CA ASP A 164 -0.42 -20.30 19.55
C ASP A 164 -1.31 -19.64 18.48
N LEU A 165 -1.71 -18.39 18.69
CA LEU A 165 -2.50 -17.62 17.72
C LEU A 165 -1.68 -17.33 16.45
N GLU A 166 -0.42 -16.96 16.59
CA GLU A 166 0.52 -16.76 15.48
C GLU A 166 0.70 -18.05 14.67
N ASN A 167 0.97 -19.17 15.34
CA ASN A 167 1.08 -20.48 14.68
C ASN A 167 -0.21 -20.88 13.95
N ARG A 168 -1.38 -20.53 14.52
CA ARG A 168 -2.68 -20.83 13.91
C ARG A 168 -2.94 -19.93 12.70
N LEU A 169 -2.53 -18.67 12.76
CA LEU A 169 -2.58 -17.72 11.65
C LEU A 169 -1.68 -18.19 10.50
N ASP A 170 -0.44 -18.60 10.79
CA ASP A 170 0.49 -19.10 9.77
C ASP A 170 -0.04 -20.36 9.10
N LYS A 171 -0.62 -21.29 9.87
CA LYS A 171 -1.30 -22.48 9.30
C LYS A 171 -2.49 -22.09 8.42
N ALA A 172 -3.27 -21.08 8.79
CA ALA A 172 -4.38 -20.59 7.97
C ALA A 172 -3.88 -19.93 6.67
N ASN A 173 -2.81 -19.13 6.76
CA ASN A 173 -2.17 -18.49 5.61
C ASN A 173 -1.59 -19.52 4.64
N LEU A 174 -0.95 -20.57 5.15
CA LEU A 174 -0.39 -21.64 4.32
C LEU A 174 -1.50 -22.40 3.58
N LYS A 175 -2.60 -22.73 4.28
CA LYS A 175 -3.81 -23.32 3.65
C LYS A 175 -4.45 -22.41 2.60
N CYS A 176 -4.49 -21.10 2.83
CA CYS A 176 -5.01 -20.15 1.83
C CYS A 176 -4.14 -20.13 0.58
N LYS A 177 -2.81 -20.07 0.74
CA LYS A 177 -1.87 -20.12 -0.39
C LYS A 177 -1.97 -21.43 -1.17
N GLU A 178 -2.11 -22.56 -0.48
CA GLU A 178 -2.35 -23.87 -1.11
C GLU A 178 -3.69 -23.88 -1.87
N ALA A 179 -4.76 -23.37 -1.27
CA ALA A 179 -6.05 -23.25 -1.93
C ALA A 179 -6.01 -22.33 -3.17
N GLU A 180 -5.28 -21.22 -3.11
CA GLU A 180 -5.03 -20.35 -4.26
C GLU A 180 -4.26 -21.05 -5.36
N HIS A 181 -3.23 -21.82 -5.01
CA HIS A 181 -2.48 -22.62 -5.98
C HIS A 181 -3.39 -23.65 -6.65
N ILE A 182 -4.17 -24.40 -5.87
CA ILE A 182 -5.15 -25.38 -6.36
C ILE A 182 -6.18 -24.70 -7.27
N ARG A 183 -6.72 -23.54 -6.86
CA ARG A 183 -7.65 -22.75 -7.68
C ARG A 183 -7.04 -22.37 -9.02
N LYS A 184 -5.81 -21.85 -9.04
CA LYS A 184 -5.09 -21.48 -10.26
C LYS A 184 -4.92 -22.68 -11.19
N THR A 185 -4.57 -23.85 -10.66
CA THR A 185 -4.50 -25.08 -11.47
C THR A 185 -5.87 -25.47 -12.04
N TYR A 186 -6.95 -25.38 -11.28
CA TYR A 186 -8.30 -25.65 -11.80
C TYR A 186 -8.76 -24.62 -12.84
N GLU A 187 -8.41 -23.34 -12.67
CA GLU A 187 -8.65 -22.29 -13.67
C GLU A 187 -7.90 -22.58 -14.97
N GLN A 188 -6.66 -23.05 -14.90
CA GLN A 188 -5.88 -23.46 -16.08
C GLN A 188 -6.49 -24.68 -16.78
N ILE A 189 -6.91 -25.69 -16.01
CA ILE A 189 -7.62 -26.87 -16.56
C ILE A 189 -8.91 -26.45 -17.24
N LYS A 190 -9.69 -25.56 -16.60
CA LYS A 190 -10.92 -25.02 -17.17
C LYS A 190 -10.65 -24.29 -18.49
N ALA A 191 -9.66 -23.40 -18.52
CA ALA A 191 -9.31 -22.67 -19.74
C ALA A 191 -8.89 -23.61 -20.88
N LYS A 192 -8.17 -24.70 -20.56
CA LYS A 192 -7.81 -25.73 -21.55
C LYS A 192 -9.04 -26.48 -22.07
N LEU A 193 -9.97 -26.86 -21.19
CA LEU A 193 -11.21 -27.50 -21.58
C LEU A 193 -12.12 -26.58 -22.41
N GLU A 194 -12.18 -25.28 -22.11
CA GLU A 194 -12.92 -24.30 -22.91
C GLU A 194 -12.28 -24.10 -24.30
N GLN A 195 -10.95 -24.11 -24.37
CA GLN A 195 -10.22 -24.09 -25.63
C GLN A 195 -10.54 -25.35 -26.47
N GLU A 196 -10.47 -26.54 -25.87
CA GLU A 196 -10.80 -27.81 -26.52
C GLU A 196 -12.27 -27.86 -26.96
N HIS A 197 -13.19 -27.39 -26.12
CA HIS A 197 -14.61 -27.30 -26.46
C HIS A 197 -14.84 -26.48 -27.73
N SER A 198 -14.14 -25.35 -27.86
CA SER A 198 -14.23 -24.50 -29.06
C SER A 198 -13.70 -25.22 -30.32
N THR A 199 -12.71 -26.09 -30.17
CA THR A 199 -12.20 -26.90 -31.30
C THR A 199 -13.17 -28.01 -31.72
N PHE A 200 -13.95 -28.57 -30.79
CA PHE A 200 -14.90 -29.64 -31.13
C PHE A 200 -15.96 -29.18 -32.11
N GLU A 201 -16.49 -27.96 -31.98
CA GLU A 201 -17.47 -27.41 -32.92
C GLU A 201 -16.90 -27.30 -34.34
N ILE A 202 -15.64 -26.87 -34.49
CA ILE A 202 -14.97 -26.79 -35.79
C ILE A 202 -14.83 -28.20 -36.39
N THR A 203 -14.29 -29.15 -35.63
CA THR A 203 -14.11 -30.53 -36.11
C THR A 203 -15.44 -31.22 -36.45
N LEU A 204 -16.52 -30.90 -35.70
CA LEU A 204 -17.85 -31.43 -35.99
C LEU A 204 -18.39 -30.87 -37.30
N ASN A 205 -18.25 -29.56 -37.52
CA ASN A 205 -18.67 -28.91 -38.77
C ASN A 205 -17.89 -29.46 -39.98
N GLU A 206 -16.59 -29.71 -39.84
CA GLU A 206 -15.76 -30.33 -40.88
C GLU A 206 -16.25 -31.75 -41.20
N LEU A 207 -16.46 -32.58 -40.18
CA LEU A 207 -17.00 -33.94 -40.34
C LEU A 207 -18.40 -33.94 -40.96
N GLU A 208 -19.27 -33.01 -40.57
CA GLU A 208 -20.59 -32.85 -41.18
C GLU A 208 -20.51 -32.46 -42.66
N GLN A 209 -19.57 -31.57 -43.01
CA GLN A 209 -19.35 -31.17 -44.40
C GLN A 209 -18.85 -32.34 -45.24
N ASP A 210 -17.92 -33.14 -44.72
CA ASP A 210 -17.41 -34.32 -45.42
C ASP A 210 -18.45 -35.42 -45.57
N ILE A 211 -19.32 -35.61 -44.57
CA ILE A 211 -20.49 -36.49 -44.69
C ILE A 211 -21.43 -36.00 -45.81
N LYS A 212 -21.66 -34.68 -45.93
CA LYS A 212 -22.49 -34.11 -47.01
C LYS A 212 -21.87 -34.38 -48.38
N LYS A 213 -20.57 -34.10 -48.56
CA LYS A 213 -19.85 -34.40 -49.81
C LYS A 213 -19.92 -35.88 -50.16
N CYS A 214 -19.64 -36.76 -49.21
CA CYS A 214 -19.68 -38.21 -49.43
C CYS A 214 -21.09 -38.71 -49.81
N LYS A 215 -22.16 -38.10 -49.25
CA LYS A 215 -23.54 -38.38 -49.65
C LYS A 215 -23.84 -37.91 -51.08
N GLU A 216 -23.34 -36.74 -51.48
CA GLU A 216 -23.46 -36.24 -52.86
C GLU A 216 -22.71 -37.13 -53.85
N ASP A 217 -21.46 -37.51 -53.53
CA ASP A 217 -20.67 -38.43 -54.35
C ASP A 217 -21.36 -39.78 -54.51
N LYS A 218 -21.92 -40.31 -53.42
CA LYS A 218 -22.72 -41.55 -53.48
C LYS A 218 -23.91 -41.39 -54.41
N LYS A 219 -24.64 -40.28 -54.34
CA LYS A 219 -25.79 -40.01 -55.22
C LYS A 219 -25.34 -39.94 -56.69
N ASN A 220 -24.22 -39.27 -56.97
CA ASN A 220 -23.65 -39.17 -58.32
C ASN A 220 -23.21 -40.54 -58.86
N LEU A 221 -22.63 -41.38 -58.00
CA LEU A 221 -22.28 -42.76 -58.36
C LEU A 221 -23.52 -43.63 -58.61
N GLU A 222 -24.59 -43.44 -57.84
CA GLU A 222 -25.87 -44.13 -58.08
C GLU A 222 -26.51 -43.72 -59.40
N THR A 223 -26.48 -42.44 -59.76
CA THR A 223 -26.96 -41.97 -61.08
C THR A 223 -26.11 -42.55 -62.21
N MET A 224 -24.78 -42.50 -62.10
CA MET A 224 -23.87 -43.07 -63.09
C MET A 224 -24.07 -44.58 -63.24
N ARG A 225 -24.31 -45.30 -62.14
CA ARG A 225 -24.65 -46.73 -62.15
C ARG A 225 -25.95 -46.97 -62.90
N ASN A 226 -26.99 -46.17 -62.65
CA ASN A 226 -28.28 -46.31 -63.32
C ASN A 226 -28.14 -46.06 -64.82
N ASP A 227 -27.39 -45.03 -65.22
CA ASP A 227 -27.12 -44.72 -66.63
C ASP A 227 -26.35 -45.87 -67.30
N ALA A 228 -25.36 -46.46 -66.61
CA ALA A 228 -24.63 -47.62 -67.11
C ALA A 228 -25.52 -48.87 -67.25
N ILE A 229 -26.48 -49.08 -66.34
CA ILE A 229 -27.46 -50.18 -66.45
C ILE A 229 -28.37 -49.96 -67.65
N ILE A 230 -28.90 -48.74 -67.83
CA ILE A 230 -29.75 -48.38 -68.97
C ILE A 230 -28.99 -48.59 -70.28
N ALA A 231 -27.75 -48.10 -70.38
CA ALA A 231 -26.91 -48.27 -71.56
C ALA A 231 -26.62 -49.74 -71.86
N ARG A 232 -26.34 -50.56 -70.83
CA ARG A 232 -26.14 -52.00 -70.98
C ARG A 232 -27.39 -52.69 -71.48
N ASP A 233 -28.55 -52.36 -70.93
CA ASP A 233 -29.81 -53.01 -71.29
C ASP A 233 -30.27 -52.60 -72.69
N ALA A 234 -30.06 -51.33 -73.08
CA ALA A 234 -30.25 -50.86 -74.45
C ALA A 234 -29.34 -51.63 -75.44
N ALA A 235 -28.05 -51.76 -75.14
CA ALA A 235 -27.11 -52.51 -75.98
C ALA A 235 -27.48 -54.01 -76.11
N LYS A 236 -27.98 -54.63 -75.02
CA LYS A 236 -28.50 -56.01 -75.06
C LYS A 236 -29.75 -56.13 -75.92
N GLU A 237 -30.65 -55.14 -75.85
CA GLU A 237 -31.86 -55.14 -76.66
C GLU A 237 -31.53 -54.95 -78.15
N GLU A 238 -30.61 -54.05 -78.48
CA GLU A 238 -30.10 -53.88 -79.84
C GLU A 238 -29.42 -55.15 -80.36
N LEU A 239 -28.56 -55.78 -79.55
CA LEU A 239 -27.95 -57.07 -79.90
C LEU A 239 -29.01 -58.13 -80.21
N ALA A 240 -30.04 -58.26 -79.36
CA ALA A 240 -31.12 -59.22 -79.57
C ALA A 240 -31.94 -58.93 -80.83
N LYS A 241 -32.15 -57.65 -81.18
CA LYS A 241 -32.80 -57.25 -82.45
C LYS A 241 -31.95 -57.64 -83.65
N MET A 242 -30.64 -57.35 -83.61
CA MET A 242 -29.71 -57.72 -84.67
C MET A 242 -29.58 -59.24 -84.82
N GLU A 243 -29.54 -60.00 -83.72
CA GLU A 243 -29.53 -61.47 -83.75
C GLU A 243 -30.79 -62.04 -84.40
N LYS A 244 -31.97 -61.50 -84.07
CA LYS A 244 -33.24 -61.89 -84.71
C LYS A 244 -33.23 -61.58 -86.21
N GLN A 245 -32.78 -60.38 -86.59
CA GLN A 245 -32.68 -59.99 -88.00
C GLN A 245 -31.74 -60.91 -88.77
N VAL A 246 -30.57 -61.24 -88.21
CA VAL A 246 -29.62 -62.19 -88.81
C VAL A 246 -30.25 -63.58 -88.94
N TYR A 247 -31.03 -64.03 -87.96
CA TYR A 247 -31.73 -65.31 -88.03
C TYR A 247 -32.82 -65.32 -89.12
N GLU A 248 -33.62 -64.26 -89.22
CA GLU A 248 -34.63 -64.10 -90.28
C GLU A 248 -34.01 -64.04 -91.67
N ASP A 249 -32.91 -63.30 -91.84
CA ASP A 249 -32.18 -63.21 -93.10
C ASP A 249 -31.55 -64.55 -93.47
N ARG A 250 -30.99 -65.30 -92.51
CA ARG A 250 -30.53 -66.68 -92.73
C ARG A 250 -31.68 -67.58 -93.18
N ARG A 251 -32.84 -67.49 -92.53
CA ARG A 251 -34.03 -68.27 -92.89
C ARG A 251 -34.55 -67.93 -94.29
N LYS A 252 -34.60 -66.65 -94.65
CA LYS A 252 -34.97 -66.21 -96.02
C LYS A 252 -34.00 -66.76 -97.05
N ARG A 253 -32.69 -66.62 -96.80
CA ARG A 253 -31.65 -67.19 -97.68
C ARG A 253 -31.76 -68.72 -97.79
N GLU A 254 -32.06 -69.43 -96.71
CA GLU A 254 -32.29 -70.88 -96.76
C GLU A 254 -33.50 -71.23 -97.61
N ILE A 255 -34.61 -70.50 -97.48
CA ILE A 255 -35.81 -70.69 -98.31
C ILE A 255 -35.47 -70.42 -99.78
N GLU A 256 -34.88 -69.28 -100.11
CA GLU A 256 -34.46 -68.93 -101.47
C GLU A 256 -33.50 -69.99 -102.05
N LEU A 257 -32.51 -70.45 -101.26
CA LEU A 257 -31.62 -71.54 -101.68
C LEU A 257 -32.36 -72.86 -101.92
N THR A 258 -33.37 -73.19 -101.11
CA THR A 258 -34.19 -74.39 -101.33
C THR A 258 -35.08 -74.26 -102.57
N GLU A 259 -35.65 -73.08 -102.83
CA GLU A 259 -36.44 -72.80 -104.03
C GLU A 259 -35.57 -72.91 -105.29
N ILE A 260 -34.39 -72.27 -105.29
CA ILE A 260 -33.42 -72.37 -106.39
C ILE A 260 -32.96 -73.82 -106.59
N ARG A 261 -32.71 -74.57 -105.51
CA ARG A 261 -32.36 -76.00 -105.60
C ARG A 261 -33.51 -76.81 -106.23
N LYS A 262 -34.75 -76.55 -105.84
CA LYS A 262 -35.93 -77.22 -106.40
C LYS A 262 -36.10 -76.88 -107.88
N GLU A 263 -35.99 -75.61 -108.26
CA GLU A 263 -36.02 -75.20 -109.67
C GLU A 263 -34.87 -75.83 -110.48
N ALA A 264 -33.68 -75.92 -109.90
CA ALA A 264 -32.54 -76.57 -110.52
C ALA A 264 -32.76 -78.08 -110.67
N GLU A 265 -33.34 -78.76 -109.67
CA GLU A 265 -33.74 -80.17 -109.76
C GLU A 265 -34.86 -80.39 -110.78
N GLU A 266 -35.86 -79.51 -110.85
CA GLU A 266 -36.93 -79.56 -111.85
C GLU A 266 -36.38 -79.36 -113.26
N LYS A 267 -35.49 -78.37 -113.47
CA LYS A 267 -34.78 -78.18 -114.75
C LYS A 267 -33.88 -79.35 -115.09
N LYS A 268 -33.19 -79.95 -114.10
CA LYS A 268 -32.39 -81.16 -114.29
C LYS A 268 -33.27 -82.35 -114.67
N ALA A 269 -34.43 -82.53 -114.04
CA ALA A 269 -35.38 -83.59 -114.37
C ALA A 269 -36.05 -83.36 -115.74
N GLN A 270 -36.32 -82.11 -116.12
CA GLN A 270 -36.77 -81.76 -117.47
C GLN A 270 -35.67 -82.01 -118.51
N ASN A 271 -34.43 -81.60 -118.24
CA ASN A 271 -33.29 -81.90 -119.08
C ASN A 271 -33.06 -83.41 -119.18
N GLU A 272 -33.19 -84.18 -118.10
CA GLU A 272 -33.08 -85.64 -118.15
C GLU A 272 -34.24 -86.27 -118.94
N ARG A 273 -35.45 -85.69 -118.91
CA ARG A 273 -36.58 -86.10 -119.78
C ARG A 273 -36.34 -85.74 -121.25
N ILE A 274 -35.72 -84.59 -121.52
CA ILE A 274 -35.32 -84.16 -122.87
C ILE A 274 -34.14 -85.00 -123.37
N GLU A 275 -33.17 -85.31 -122.52
CA GLU A 275 -32.02 -86.17 -122.80
C GLU A 275 -32.47 -87.62 -123.02
N ARG A 276 -33.47 -88.13 -122.28
CA ARG A 276 -34.14 -89.41 -122.59
C ARG A 276 -34.93 -89.36 -123.91
N ARG A 277 -35.44 -88.21 -124.36
CA ARG A 277 -36.03 -88.05 -125.71
C ARG A 277 -34.97 -87.96 -126.80
N ILE A 278 -33.88 -87.24 -126.57
CA ILE A 278 -32.77 -87.06 -127.53
C ILE A 278 -31.92 -88.33 -127.64
N ALA A 279 -31.77 -89.12 -126.57
CA ALA A 279 -31.09 -90.42 -126.60
C ALA A 279 -31.85 -91.49 -127.41
N THR A 280 -33.13 -91.26 -127.74
CA THR A 280 -33.93 -92.18 -128.58
C THR A 280 -34.00 -91.74 -130.06
N GLN A 281 -33.49 -90.55 -130.41
CA GLN A 281 -33.42 -90.04 -131.77
C GLN A 281 -32.14 -89.21 -131.98
N ARG A 282 -31.02 -89.88 -132.23
CA ARG A 282 -30.11 -89.60 -133.36
C ARG A 282 -28.77 -90.30 -133.20
N THR A 283 -28.62 -91.34 -134.00
CA THR A 283 -27.40 -91.71 -134.71
C THR A 283 -27.15 -90.74 -135.87
N GLY A 284 -25.90 -90.29 -136.05
CA GLY A 284 -25.29 -90.07 -137.37
C GLY A 284 -25.38 -88.71 -138.09
N SER A 285 -24.21 -88.08 -138.18
CA SER A 285 -23.62 -87.32 -139.30
C SER A 285 -23.92 -85.83 -139.61
N LEU A 286 -22.83 -85.07 -139.44
CA LEU A 286 -22.03 -84.27 -140.42
C LEU A 286 -22.50 -82.91 -140.99
N GLU A 287 -21.62 -81.93 -140.73
CA GLU A 287 -21.02 -80.91 -141.61
C GLU A 287 -21.86 -79.80 -142.29
N ASP A 288 -21.64 -78.59 -141.73
CA ASP A 288 -20.94 -77.43 -142.32
C ASP A 288 -21.64 -76.42 -143.27
N ILE A 289 -21.28 -75.16 -143.00
CA ILE A 289 -21.32 -73.92 -143.82
C ILE A 289 -22.62 -73.07 -143.90
N ASN A 290 -22.49 -71.83 -143.38
CA ASN A 290 -22.96 -70.49 -143.79
C ASN A 290 -24.29 -70.37 -144.59
N GLN A 291 -25.13 -69.35 -144.39
CA GLN A 291 -24.88 -67.92 -144.22
C GLN A 291 -26.25 -67.28 -143.87
N ASP A 292 -26.27 -66.14 -143.19
CA ASP A 292 -26.78 -64.88 -143.77
C ASP A 292 -27.28 -63.89 -142.69
N GLN A 293 -27.14 -62.64 -143.08
CA GLN A 293 -27.22 -61.36 -142.39
C GLN A 293 -28.64 -60.98 -141.95
N GLY A 294 -28.72 -60.01 -141.03
CA GLY A 294 -29.76 -58.99 -141.16
C GLY A 294 -30.29 -58.32 -139.87
N ARG A 295 -29.70 -57.17 -139.56
CA ARG A 295 -30.34 -55.92 -139.09
C ARG A 295 -30.94 -55.81 -137.68
N GLY A 296 -30.50 -54.75 -137.01
CA GLY A 296 -31.23 -54.06 -135.94
C GLY A 296 -30.47 -52.84 -135.42
N GLN A 297 -30.57 -51.70 -136.12
CA GLN A 297 -30.16 -50.39 -135.61
C GLN A 297 -31.06 -49.99 -134.43
N ALA A 298 -30.49 -49.87 -133.23
CA ALA A 298 -30.97 -49.04 -132.13
C ALA A 298 -29.88 -49.02 -131.04
N GLY A 299 -29.31 -47.84 -130.77
CA GLY A 299 -28.41 -47.66 -129.62
C GLY A 299 -27.10 -46.91 -129.88
N GLU A 300 -26.89 -46.19 -130.99
CA GLU A 300 -25.68 -45.34 -131.13
C GLU A 300 -25.57 -44.32 -129.98
N ASP A 301 -26.69 -43.78 -129.49
CA ASP A 301 -26.72 -42.89 -128.32
C ASP A 301 -26.41 -43.61 -126.99
N GLU A 302 -26.80 -44.88 -126.84
CA GLU A 302 -26.50 -45.67 -125.65
C GLU A 302 -25.04 -46.13 -125.63
N GLN A 303 -24.49 -46.53 -126.78
CA GLN A 303 -23.08 -46.87 -126.92
C GLN A 303 -22.17 -45.65 -126.72
N GLN A 304 -22.56 -44.46 -127.22
CA GLN A 304 -21.83 -43.23 -126.98
C GLN A 304 -21.86 -42.82 -125.51
N LYS A 305 -23.01 -42.95 -124.83
CA LYS A 305 -23.09 -42.74 -123.37
C LYS A 305 -22.26 -43.74 -122.58
N ILE A 306 -22.22 -45.00 -123.00
CA ILE A 306 -21.38 -46.02 -122.35
C ILE A 306 -19.89 -45.67 -122.51
N MET A 307 -19.45 -45.24 -123.70
CA MET A 307 -18.08 -44.78 -123.91
C MET A 307 -17.76 -43.49 -123.13
N GLU A 308 -18.72 -42.57 -123.02
CA GLU A 308 -18.57 -41.35 -122.21
C GLU A 308 -18.44 -41.69 -120.72
N TYR A 309 -19.29 -42.59 -120.20
CA TYR A 309 -19.19 -43.08 -118.82
C TYR A 309 -17.90 -43.88 -118.57
N GLU A 310 -17.41 -44.66 -119.53
CA GLU A 310 -16.09 -45.32 -119.43
C GLU A 310 -14.95 -44.31 -119.41
N SER A 311 -15.01 -43.24 -120.22
CA SER A 311 -14.00 -42.17 -120.21
C SER A 311 -14.00 -41.41 -118.89
N TRP A 312 -15.17 -41.07 -118.35
CA TRP A 312 -15.30 -40.40 -117.06
C TRP A 312 -14.85 -41.33 -115.93
N PHE A 313 -15.15 -42.62 -116.04
CA PHE A 313 -14.70 -43.63 -115.10
C PHE A 313 -13.18 -43.77 -115.10
N GLN A 314 -12.55 -43.79 -116.27
CA GLN A 314 -11.10 -43.85 -116.39
C GLN A 314 -10.44 -42.61 -115.77
N GLN A 315 -11.03 -41.42 -115.95
CA GLN A 315 -10.57 -40.19 -115.29
C GLN A 315 -10.70 -40.27 -113.76
N ILE A 316 -11.82 -40.77 -113.24
CA ILE A 316 -12.01 -40.97 -111.79
C ILE A 316 -10.98 -41.98 -111.27
N LYS A 317 -10.77 -43.08 -112.00
CA LYS A 317 -9.81 -44.12 -111.66
C LYS A 317 -8.38 -43.58 -111.59
N GLU A 318 -8.00 -42.74 -112.54
CA GLU A 318 -6.68 -42.10 -112.59
C GLU A 318 -6.52 -41.04 -111.49
N ALA A 319 -7.55 -40.23 -111.22
CA ALA A 319 -7.52 -39.21 -110.16
C ALA A 319 -7.54 -39.82 -108.74
N THR A 320 -8.20 -40.96 -108.56
CA THR A 320 -8.30 -41.66 -107.25
C THR A 320 -7.25 -42.76 -107.07
N GLY A 321 -6.54 -43.15 -108.13
CA GLY A 321 -5.43 -44.11 -108.10
C GLY A 321 -5.83 -45.55 -107.76
N VAL A 322 -7.10 -45.92 -107.90
CA VAL A 322 -7.66 -47.22 -107.49
C VAL A 322 -7.99 -48.12 -108.67
N SER A 323 -8.07 -49.43 -108.44
CA SER A 323 -8.08 -50.43 -109.51
C SER A 323 -9.47 -50.82 -110.02
N GLY A 324 -10.53 -50.58 -109.24
CA GLY A 324 -11.91 -50.92 -109.58
C GLY A 324 -12.98 -50.08 -108.87
N ILE A 325 -14.22 -50.12 -109.39
CA ILE A 325 -15.37 -49.30 -108.96
C ILE A 325 -15.66 -49.44 -107.46
N GLN A 326 -15.67 -50.67 -106.95
CA GLN A 326 -15.97 -50.94 -105.54
C GLN A 326 -14.92 -50.34 -104.60
N GLU A 327 -13.66 -50.25 -105.04
CA GLU A 327 -12.58 -49.64 -104.25
C GLU A 327 -12.71 -48.12 -104.18
N VAL A 328 -13.15 -47.48 -105.28
CA VAL A 328 -13.50 -46.06 -105.34
C VAL A 328 -14.60 -45.76 -104.31
N VAL A 329 -15.72 -46.50 -104.36
CA VAL A 329 -16.86 -46.30 -103.44
C VAL A 329 -16.44 -46.47 -101.99
N LEU A 330 -15.70 -47.54 -101.65
CA LEU A 330 -15.22 -47.79 -100.29
C LEU A 330 -14.27 -46.69 -99.78
N ARG A 331 -13.43 -46.11 -100.65
CA ARG A 331 -12.56 -44.99 -100.29
C ARG A 331 -13.35 -43.72 -100.04
N PHE A 332 -14.36 -43.43 -100.87
CA PHE A 332 -15.25 -42.27 -100.66
C PHE A 332 -16.05 -42.41 -99.37
N GLU A 333 -16.62 -43.58 -99.08
CA GLU A 333 -17.35 -43.84 -97.83
C GLU A 333 -16.42 -43.69 -96.61
N ASN A 334 -15.21 -44.25 -96.67
CA ASN A 334 -14.24 -44.10 -95.58
C ASN A 334 -13.73 -42.66 -95.43
N GLN A 335 -13.58 -41.92 -96.53
CA GLN A 335 -13.20 -40.52 -96.52
C GLN A 335 -14.32 -39.64 -95.95
N GLU A 336 -15.58 -39.93 -96.27
CA GLU A 336 -16.74 -39.27 -95.68
C GLU A 336 -16.84 -39.54 -94.18
N ASN A 337 -16.68 -40.80 -93.76
CA ASN A 337 -16.64 -41.18 -92.34
C ASN A 337 -15.48 -40.49 -91.60
N THR A 338 -14.29 -40.42 -92.21
CA THR A 338 -13.12 -39.74 -91.65
C THR A 338 -13.35 -38.23 -91.55
N ARG A 339 -13.95 -37.62 -92.58
CA ARG A 339 -14.36 -36.21 -92.59
C ARG A 339 -15.36 -35.92 -91.48
N GLY A 340 -16.41 -36.73 -91.36
CA GLY A 340 -17.42 -36.59 -90.30
C GLY A 340 -16.83 -36.71 -88.90
N ARG A 341 -15.91 -37.67 -88.69
CA ARG A 341 -15.18 -37.81 -87.42
C ARG A 341 -14.31 -36.59 -87.12
N LEU A 342 -13.57 -36.07 -88.10
CA LEU A 342 -12.75 -34.87 -87.93
C LEU A 342 -13.59 -33.62 -87.68
N GLU A 343 -14.75 -33.52 -88.32
CA GLU A 343 -15.70 -32.41 -88.12
C GLU A 343 -16.34 -32.46 -86.73
N SER A 344 -16.69 -33.66 -86.24
CA SER A 344 -17.11 -33.85 -84.84
C SER A 344 -16.00 -33.47 -83.86
N LEU A 345 -14.77 -33.94 -84.09
CA LEU A 345 -13.63 -33.62 -83.23
C LEU A 345 -13.32 -32.12 -83.23
N LYS A 346 -13.43 -31.46 -84.39
CA LYS A 346 -13.30 -30.01 -84.51
C LYS A 346 -14.36 -29.29 -83.67
N LYS A 347 -15.62 -29.72 -83.77
CA LYS A 347 -16.73 -29.13 -83.00
C LYS A 347 -16.57 -29.32 -81.49
N ASP A 348 -16.09 -30.48 -81.05
CA ASP A 348 -15.83 -30.74 -79.63
C ASP A 348 -14.60 -29.96 -79.12
N ASN A 349 -13.56 -29.80 -79.95
CA ASN A 349 -12.43 -28.93 -79.64
C ASN A 349 -12.84 -27.45 -79.57
N GLU A 350 -13.71 -26.98 -80.47
CA GLU A 350 -14.26 -25.62 -80.42
C GLU A 350 -15.06 -25.37 -79.13
N ARG A 351 -15.93 -26.32 -78.75
CA ARG A 351 -16.69 -26.27 -77.48
C ARG A 351 -15.78 -26.27 -76.26
N THR A 352 -14.72 -27.08 -76.25
CA THR A 352 -13.79 -27.12 -75.12
C THR A 352 -12.96 -25.84 -75.03
N ILE A 353 -12.57 -25.24 -76.15
CA ILE A 353 -11.92 -23.92 -76.18
C ILE A 353 -12.85 -22.85 -75.62
N GLU A 354 -14.13 -22.86 -76.01
CA GLU A 354 -15.12 -21.89 -75.52
C GLU A 354 -15.32 -22.03 -74.00
N ARG A 355 -15.53 -23.25 -73.51
CA ARG A 355 -15.62 -23.54 -72.05
C ARG A 355 -14.38 -23.07 -71.30
N LEU A 356 -13.18 -23.35 -71.81
CA LEU A 356 -11.93 -22.93 -71.17
C LEU A 356 -11.74 -21.41 -71.19
N LYS A 357 -12.24 -20.71 -72.21
CA LYS A 357 -12.24 -19.25 -72.25
C LYS A 357 -13.17 -18.67 -71.18
N GLU A 358 -14.39 -19.21 -71.05
CA GLU A 358 -15.33 -18.79 -70.01
C GLU A 358 -14.79 -19.05 -68.61
N GLU A 359 -14.19 -20.23 -68.37
CA GLU A 359 -13.55 -20.56 -67.08
C GLU A 359 -12.39 -19.61 -66.79
N LYS A 360 -11.54 -19.30 -67.78
CA LYS A 360 -10.46 -18.33 -67.63
C LYS A 360 -11.00 -16.95 -67.27
N GLU A 361 -12.05 -16.49 -67.95
CA GLU A 361 -12.65 -15.17 -67.69
C GLU A 361 -13.26 -15.10 -66.29
N LYS A 362 -13.96 -16.14 -65.85
CA LYS A 362 -14.49 -16.26 -64.48
C LYS A 362 -13.37 -16.23 -63.44
N LEU A 363 -12.34 -17.05 -63.59
CA LEU A 363 -11.19 -17.07 -62.68
C LEU A 363 -10.45 -15.72 -62.67
N GLN A 364 -10.37 -15.05 -63.81
CA GLN A 364 -9.73 -13.74 -63.90
C GLN A 364 -10.56 -12.65 -63.19
N ALA A 365 -11.89 -12.69 -63.32
CA ALA A 365 -12.79 -11.80 -62.59
C ALA A 365 -12.70 -12.03 -61.06
N GLU A 366 -12.71 -13.30 -60.61
CA GLU A 366 -12.53 -13.65 -59.19
C GLU A 366 -11.16 -13.20 -58.67
N TYR A 367 -10.10 -13.34 -59.47
CA TYR A 367 -8.77 -12.86 -59.11
C TYR A 367 -8.71 -11.34 -58.99
N GLU A 368 -9.31 -10.61 -59.93
CA GLU A 368 -9.37 -9.14 -59.86
C GLU A 368 -10.20 -8.68 -58.65
N GLU A 369 -11.33 -9.31 -58.38
CA GLU A 369 -12.12 -9.04 -57.17
C GLU A 369 -11.32 -9.30 -55.90
N MET A 370 -10.62 -10.42 -55.80
CA MET A 370 -9.77 -10.75 -54.65
C MET A 370 -8.60 -9.78 -54.50
N LYS A 371 -7.95 -9.40 -55.61
CA LYS A 371 -6.81 -8.48 -55.62
C LYS A 371 -7.21 -7.08 -55.14
N TYR A 372 -8.31 -6.54 -55.66
CA TYR A 372 -8.73 -5.17 -55.34
C TYR A 372 -9.57 -5.09 -54.06
N SER A 373 -10.34 -6.13 -53.69
CA SER A 373 -11.11 -6.14 -52.44
C SER A 373 -10.26 -6.54 -51.22
N GLY A 374 -9.23 -7.36 -51.40
CA GLY A 374 -8.31 -7.75 -50.32
C GLY A 374 -7.48 -6.57 -49.83
N GLU A 375 -6.96 -5.74 -50.75
CA GLU A 375 -6.15 -4.57 -50.42
C GLU A 375 -6.98 -3.46 -49.75
N ALA A 376 -8.22 -3.24 -50.21
CA ALA A 376 -9.14 -2.28 -49.60
C ALA A 376 -9.55 -2.69 -48.17
N LYS A 377 -9.83 -3.98 -47.94
CA LYS A 377 -10.16 -4.49 -46.59
C LYS A 377 -8.96 -4.40 -45.65
N LEU A 378 -7.76 -4.74 -46.12
CA LEU A 378 -6.54 -4.66 -45.30
C LEU A 378 -6.21 -3.21 -44.91
N SER A 379 -6.35 -2.27 -45.85
CA SER A 379 -6.16 -0.83 -45.58
C SER A 379 -7.21 -0.28 -44.61
N SER A 380 -8.48 -0.66 -44.76
CA SER A 380 -9.52 -0.25 -43.81
C SER A 380 -9.32 -0.84 -42.40
N GLY A 381 -8.84 -2.09 -42.32
CA GLY A 381 -8.54 -2.75 -41.05
C GLY A 381 -7.35 -2.13 -40.34
N GLN A 382 -6.28 -1.79 -41.09
CA GLN A 382 -5.13 -1.06 -40.55
C GLN A 382 -5.52 0.32 -40.03
N ARG A 383 -6.34 1.08 -40.78
CA ARG A 383 -6.80 2.40 -40.34
C ARG A 383 -7.65 2.31 -39.06
N LEU A 384 -8.56 1.34 -39.00
CA LEU A 384 -9.37 1.11 -37.80
C LEU A 384 -8.51 0.72 -36.59
N LEU A 385 -7.46 -0.07 -36.81
CA LEU A 385 -6.53 -0.46 -35.76
C LEU A 385 -5.71 0.73 -35.26
N GLU A 386 -5.27 1.61 -36.15
CA GLU A 386 -4.61 2.87 -35.80
C GLU A 386 -5.54 3.81 -35.01
N GLU A 387 -6.82 3.94 -35.42
CA GLU A 387 -7.84 4.70 -34.69
C GLU A 387 -8.05 4.14 -33.26
N PHE A 388 -8.11 2.81 -33.10
CA PHE A 388 -8.22 2.19 -31.78
C PHE A 388 -6.96 2.35 -30.93
N GLU A 389 -5.77 2.25 -31.53
CA GLU A 389 -4.51 2.51 -30.84
C GLU A 389 -4.39 3.95 -30.38
N GLU A 390 -4.88 4.91 -31.17
CA GLU A 390 -4.93 6.31 -30.81
C GLU A 390 -5.90 6.55 -29.64
N HIS A 391 -7.11 5.97 -29.70
CA HIS A 391 -8.06 6.04 -28.58
C HIS A 391 -7.51 5.40 -27.29
N CYS A 392 -6.83 4.26 -27.38
CA CYS A 392 -6.15 3.65 -26.24
C CYS A 392 -5.09 4.60 -25.66
N ARG A 393 -4.26 5.22 -26.51
CA ARG A 393 -3.24 6.20 -26.07
C ARG A 393 -3.86 7.44 -25.42
N GLU A 394 -5.00 7.92 -25.92
CA GLU A 394 -5.73 9.05 -25.33
C GLU A 394 -6.29 8.70 -23.95
N GLU A 395 -6.93 7.54 -23.81
CA GLU A 395 -7.48 7.09 -22.52
C GLU A 395 -6.38 6.77 -21.51
N GLU A 396 -5.22 6.25 -21.94
CA GLU A 396 -4.04 6.09 -21.08
C GLU A 396 -3.52 7.43 -20.55
N LYS A 397 -3.43 8.46 -21.42
CA LYS A 397 -3.06 9.82 -20.99
C LYS A 397 -4.08 10.38 -20.01
N ARG A 398 -5.38 10.20 -20.28
CA ARG A 398 -6.46 10.65 -19.41
C ARG A 398 -6.41 9.99 -18.04
N LEU A 399 -6.09 8.69 -17.99
CA LEU A 399 -5.88 7.95 -16.75
C LEU A 399 -4.68 8.50 -15.98
N ALA A 400 -3.55 8.74 -16.65
CA ALA A 400 -2.35 9.30 -16.03
C ALA A 400 -2.61 10.69 -15.43
N ASP A 401 -3.30 11.57 -16.17
CA ASP A 401 -3.68 12.90 -15.69
C ASP A 401 -4.63 12.82 -14.49
N ALA A 402 -5.61 11.92 -14.52
CA ALA A 402 -6.54 11.70 -13.41
C ALA A 402 -5.82 11.18 -12.16
N GLN A 403 -4.89 10.23 -12.33
CA GLN A 403 -4.06 9.72 -11.24
C GLN A 403 -3.17 10.80 -10.63
N GLU A 404 -2.59 11.68 -11.46
CA GLU A 404 -1.76 12.78 -10.96
C GLU A 404 -2.60 13.79 -10.18
N ARG A 405 -3.78 14.16 -10.69
CA ARG A 405 -4.75 15.01 -9.97
C ARG A 405 -5.17 14.38 -8.63
N TYR A 406 -5.43 13.09 -8.63
CA TYR A 406 -5.77 12.34 -7.40
C TYR A 406 -4.62 12.36 -6.39
N LYS A 407 -3.38 12.06 -6.82
CA LYS A 407 -2.19 12.11 -5.94
C LYS A 407 -1.99 13.51 -5.34
N ARG A 408 -2.16 14.57 -6.16
CA ARG A 408 -2.09 15.95 -5.68
C ARG A 408 -3.19 16.25 -4.63
N ALA A 409 -4.44 15.90 -4.91
CA ALA A 409 -5.55 16.10 -3.99
C ALA A 409 -5.39 15.30 -2.68
N SER A 410 -4.95 14.03 -2.78
CA SER A 410 -4.67 13.18 -1.62
C SER A 410 -3.53 13.74 -0.77
N GLY A 411 -2.45 14.23 -1.39
CA GLY A 411 -1.36 14.91 -0.66
C GLY A 411 -1.85 16.15 0.09
N ILE A 412 -2.68 16.98 -0.54
CA ILE A 412 -3.31 18.14 0.12
C ILE A 412 -4.18 17.69 1.31
N LEU A 413 -4.98 16.64 1.16
CA LEU A 413 -5.82 16.12 2.24
C LEU A 413 -4.99 15.62 3.44
N ILE A 414 -3.87 14.94 3.19
CA ILE A 414 -2.94 14.52 4.26
C ILE A 414 -2.40 15.75 5.00
N HIS A 415 -1.95 16.79 4.27
CA HIS A 415 -1.48 18.03 4.88
C HIS A 415 -2.57 18.75 5.69
N ILE A 416 -3.81 18.80 5.19
CA ILE A 416 -4.95 19.37 5.92
C ILE A 416 -5.19 18.56 7.20
N ARG A 417 -5.25 17.23 7.12
CA ARG A 417 -5.44 16.36 8.28
C ARG A 417 -4.38 16.61 9.35
N SER A 418 -3.10 16.59 8.99
CA SER A 418 -2.02 16.86 9.93
C SER A 418 -2.09 18.29 10.50
N GLY A 419 -2.46 19.28 9.69
CA GLY A 419 -2.64 20.67 10.14
C GLY A 419 -3.79 20.82 11.14
N VAL A 420 -4.92 20.15 10.90
CA VAL A 420 -6.09 20.14 11.79
C VAL A 420 -5.78 19.39 13.08
N GLU A 421 -5.11 18.24 13.01
CA GLU A 421 -4.65 17.50 14.19
C GLU A 421 -3.72 18.36 15.06
N HIS A 422 -2.77 19.08 14.43
CA HIS A 422 -1.87 19.99 15.14
C HIS A 422 -2.60 21.19 15.76
N LEU A 423 -3.58 21.77 15.06
CA LEU A 423 -4.41 22.85 15.60
C LEU A 423 -5.25 22.36 16.78
N SER A 424 -5.87 21.20 16.66
CA SER A 424 -6.64 20.54 17.72
C SER A 424 -5.77 20.30 18.95
N GLU A 425 -4.53 19.86 18.75
CA GLU A 425 -3.55 19.68 19.83
C GLU A 425 -3.21 20.98 20.56
N LYS A 426 -2.95 22.08 19.84
CA LYS A 426 -2.71 23.39 20.47
C LYS A 426 -3.91 23.87 21.28
N LEU A 427 -5.12 23.56 20.82
CA LEU A 427 -6.37 23.96 21.47
C LEU A 427 -6.85 22.95 22.55
N LYS A 428 -6.09 21.90 22.88
CA LYS A 428 -6.45 20.93 23.94
C LYS A 428 -6.66 21.59 25.30
N ALA A 429 -5.90 22.64 25.61
CA ALA A 429 -5.97 23.32 26.91
C ALA A 429 -7.27 24.11 27.13
N GLN A 430 -7.97 24.52 26.06
CA GLN A 430 -9.20 25.29 26.14
C GLN A 430 -10.41 24.39 26.40
N LYS A 431 -11.03 24.57 27.58
CA LYS A 431 -12.20 23.80 28.01
C LYS A 431 -13.48 24.50 27.58
N VAL A 432 -14.05 24.01 26.49
CA VAL A 432 -15.35 24.45 25.97
C VAL A 432 -16.43 23.61 26.64
N PRO A 433 -17.43 24.20 27.33
CA PRO A 433 -18.60 23.44 27.75
C PRO A 433 -19.25 22.83 26.50
N SER A 434 -19.31 21.50 26.45
CA SER A 434 -19.83 20.73 25.33
C SER A 434 -21.25 21.20 25.01
N SER A 435 -21.47 21.74 23.81
CA SER A 435 -22.82 21.97 23.31
C SER A 435 -23.59 20.64 23.33
N GLN A 436 -24.83 20.66 23.82
CA GLN A 436 -25.70 19.49 24.06
C GLN A 436 -26.23 18.84 22.76
N VAL A 437 -25.40 18.74 21.73
CA VAL A 437 -25.73 18.00 20.51
C VAL A 437 -24.82 16.78 20.46
N GLN A 438 -25.41 15.59 20.57
CA GLN A 438 -24.68 14.33 20.45
C GLN A 438 -24.09 14.26 19.03
N LYS A 439 -22.84 14.72 18.85
CA LYS A 439 -22.10 14.51 17.61
C LYS A 439 -21.82 13.00 17.52
N ALA A 440 -22.18 12.40 16.38
CA ALA A 440 -21.97 10.98 16.13
C ALA A 440 -20.50 10.63 16.40
N LYS A 441 -20.23 9.52 17.08
CA LYS A 441 -18.85 9.06 17.31
C LYS A 441 -18.25 8.59 16.00
N VAL A 442 -17.67 9.53 15.26
CA VAL A 442 -16.95 9.27 14.02
C VAL A 442 -15.62 8.62 14.37
N SER A 443 -15.25 7.55 13.65
CA SER A 443 -14.02 6.80 13.93
C SER A 443 -12.78 7.68 13.72
N PRO A 444 -11.77 7.66 14.63
CA PRO A 444 -10.51 8.39 14.45
C PRO A 444 -9.74 8.07 13.16
N SER A 445 -10.07 6.94 12.52
CA SER A 445 -9.48 6.51 11.25
C SER A 445 -10.17 7.05 9.99
N SER A 446 -11.37 7.64 10.12
CA SER A 446 -12.16 8.11 8.97
C SER A 446 -11.87 9.57 8.61
N ASP A 447 -11.97 9.91 7.33
CA ASP A 447 -11.73 11.28 6.86
C ASP A 447 -12.77 12.28 7.41
N GLU A 448 -13.97 11.82 7.76
CA GLU A 448 -15.01 12.61 8.42
C GLU A 448 -14.59 13.10 9.81
N TYR A 449 -13.64 12.42 10.47
CA TYR A 449 -13.09 12.83 11.77
C TYR A 449 -12.35 14.17 11.67
N VAL A 450 -11.74 14.48 10.53
CA VAL A 450 -11.06 15.76 10.29
C VAL A 450 -12.05 16.92 10.33
N LEU A 451 -13.26 16.73 9.79
CA LEU A 451 -14.31 17.74 9.81
C LEU A 451 -14.84 18.00 11.22
N ASP A 452 -15.01 16.95 12.03
CA ASP A 452 -15.42 17.07 13.43
C ASP A 452 -14.33 17.75 14.29
N GLN A 453 -13.06 17.41 14.07
CA GLN A 453 -11.94 18.11 14.69
C GLN A 453 -11.89 19.59 14.28
N LEU A 454 -12.10 19.92 13.01
CA LEU A 454 -12.19 21.30 12.51
C LEU A 454 -13.30 22.08 13.21
N ALA A 455 -14.51 21.52 13.27
CA ALA A 455 -15.64 22.15 13.96
C ALA A 455 -15.35 22.39 15.45
N THR A 456 -14.69 21.41 16.10
CA THR A 456 -14.27 21.55 17.50
C THR A 456 -13.20 22.64 17.67
N CYS A 457 -12.27 22.76 16.73
CA CYS A 457 -11.28 23.84 16.71
C CYS A 457 -11.95 25.20 16.52
N GLU A 458 -12.92 25.32 15.61
CA GLU A 458 -13.70 26.54 15.38
C GLU A 458 -14.44 26.99 16.65
N GLU A 459 -15.19 26.09 17.30
CA GLU A 459 -15.87 26.40 18.56
C GLU A 459 -14.91 26.89 19.65
N LYS A 460 -13.72 26.27 19.75
CA LYS A 460 -12.67 26.67 20.69
C LYS A 460 -12.08 28.04 20.38
N LEU A 461 -11.81 28.31 19.10
CA LEU A 461 -11.26 29.59 18.64
C LEU A 461 -12.26 30.74 18.82
N LEU A 462 -13.55 30.50 18.53
CA LEU A 462 -14.60 31.49 18.77
C LEU A 462 -14.72 31.85 20.24
N LYS A 463 -14.60 30.88 21.16
CA LYS A 463 -14.59 31.18 22.60
C LYS A 463 -13.34 31.94 23.05
N LEU A 464 -12.17 31.62 22.49
CA LEU A 464 -10.96 32.40 22.74
C LEU A 464 -11.10 33.84 22.25
N LEU A 465 -11.76 34.04 21.10
CA LEU A 465 -12.07 35.37 20.57
C LEU A 465 -13.01 36.13 21.52
N GLU A 466 -14.08 35.48 21.99
CA GLU A 466 -15.02 36.07 22.95
C GLU A 466 -14.35 36.39 24.30
N GLU A 467 -13.49 35.52 24.82
CA GLU A 467 -12.69 35.77 26.03
C GLU A 467 -11.73 36.95 25.85
N LEU A 468 -11.16 37.11 24.66
CA LEU A 468 -10.25 38.20 24.34
C LEU A 468 -11.01 39.53 24.19
N GLU A 469 -12.18 39.53 23.55
CA GLU A 469 -13.08 40.68 23.42
C GLU A 469 -13.71 41.09 24.76
N SER A 470 -14.04 40.13 25.62
CA SER A 470 -14.60 40.37 26.96
C SER A 470 -13.54 40.72 28.00
N SER A 471 -12.25 40.46 27.71
CA SER A 471 -11.16 40.92 28.56
C SER A 471 -11.04 42.44 28.45
N ALA A 472 -11.10 43.13 29.59
CA ALA A 472 -10.96 44.59 29.64
C ALA A 472 -9.53 45.10 29.30
N LYS A 473 -8.61 44.18 28.96
CA LYS A 473 -7.21 44.49 28.65
C LYS A 473 -7.06 44.58 27.14
N SER A 474 -6.37 45.61 26.65
CA SER A 474 -6.08 45.67 25.21
C SER A 474 -5.09 44.57 24.82
N VAL A 475 -5.12 44.14 23.55
CA VAL A 475 -4.17 43.15 23.01
C VAL A 475 -2.72 43.58 23.26
N ASP A 476 -2.43 44.88 23.16
CA ASP A 476 -1.09 45.44 23.42
C ASP A 476 -0.68 45.31 24.90
N GLU A 477 -1.62 45.39 25.84
CA GLU A 477 -1.33 45.18 27.27
C GLU A 477 -1.09 43.71 27.60
N ILE A 478 -1.78 42.79 26.92
CA ILE A 478 -1.55 41.36 27.05
C ILE A 478 -0.18 41.00 26.49
N ILE A 479 0.18 41.50 25.30
CA ILE A 479 1.51 41.31 24.71
C ILE A 479 2.60 41.83 25.64
N LYS A 480 2.41 43.01 26.25
CA LYS A 480 3.36 43.59 27.21
C LYS A 480 3.47 42.78 28.51
N GLN A 481 2.41 42.10 28.94
CA GLN A 481 2.45 41.14 30.05
C GLN A 481 3.16 39.84 29.65
N MET A 482 3.10 39.44 28.38
CA MET A 482 3.84 38.28 27.86
C MET A 482 5.35 38.53 27.78
N GLU A 483 5.78 39.79 27.64
CA GLU A 483 7.19 40.20 27.68
C GLU A 483 7.79 40.20 29.11
N ALA A 484 6.97 40.06 30.15
CA ALA A 484 7.43 40.01 31.53
C ALA A 484 8.14 38.68 31.84
N GLU A 485 9.27 38.74 32.56
CA GLU A 485 10.05 37.55 32.95
C GLU A 485 9.22 36.53 33.76
N GLU A 486 8.27 37.02 34.56
CA GLU A 486 7.34 36.17 35.33
C GLU A 486 6.44 35.29 34.44
N PHE A 487 6.05 35.80 33.27
CA PHE A 487 5.26 35.05 32.30
C PHE A 487 6.10 33.97 31.62
N HIS A 488 7.34 34.28 31.25
CA HIS A 488 8.27 33.32 30.68
C HIS A 488 8.57 32.16 31.63
N HIS A 489 8.84 32.44 32.91
CA HIS A 489 9.04 31.39 33.93
C HIS A 489 7.79 30.53 34.19
N ALA A 490 6.59 31.09 34.04
CA ALA A 490 5.33 30.35 34.20
C ALA A 490 5.00 29.44 32.99
N ILE A 491 5.47 29.81 31.79
CA ILE A 491 5.20 29.08 30.55
C ILE A 491 6.33 28.11 30.16
N GLU A 492 7.58 28.38 30.52
CA GLU A 492 8.75 27.50 30.32
C GLU A 492 8.47 26.02 30.62
N PRO A 493 7.91 25.64 31.80
CA PRO A 493 7.66 24.24 32.13
C PRO A 493 6.43 23.64 31.41
N LYS A 494 5.64 24.44 30.70
CA LYS A 494 4.40 24.03 30.00
C LYS A 494 4.55 24.01 28.48
N LEU A 495 5.71 24.39 27.95
CA LEU A 495 5.99 24.37 26.52
C LEU A 495 6.20 22.93 26.04
N PRO A 496 5.51 22.50 24.98
CA PRO A 496 5.77 21.20 24.36
C PRO A 496 7.20 21.13 23.81
N ASN A 497 7.88 19.98 23.97
CA ASN A 497 9.27 19.77 23.58
C ASN A 497 9.54 20.11 22.10
N TYR A 498 8.57 19.92 21.20
CA TYR A 498 8.70 20.25 19.77
C TYR A 498 8.77 21.77 19.48
N ASN A 499 8.40 22.63 20.43
CA ASN A 499 8.51 24.09 20.30
C ASN A 499 9.84 24.63 20.85
N MET A 500 10.68 23.79 21.46
CA MET A 500 11.99 24.18 21.98
C MET A 500 13.09 23.81 20.97
N ARG A 501 13.65 24.82 20.28
CA ARG A 501 14.78 24.62 19.33
C ARG A 501 16.11 24.34 20.02
N ILE A 502 16.23 24.71 21.29
CA ILE A 502 17.43 24.51 22.10
C ILE A 502 16.97 23.83 23.39
N PRO A 503 17.45 22.61 23.69
CA PRO A 503 17.20 21.99 24.99
C PRO A 503 17.83 22.89 26.06
N LEU A 504 17.03 23.50 26.91
CA LEU A 504 17.54 24.21 28.07
C LEU A 504 18.11 23.17 29.04
N PRO A 505 19.34 23.35 29.56
CA PRO A 505 19.89 22.44 30.55
C PRO A 505 18.93 22.41 31.73
N SER A 506 18.32 21.25 31.98
CA SER A 506 17.59 21.01 33.22
C SER A 506 18.52 21.39 34.36
N GLN A 507 18.10 22.32 35.23
CA GLN A 507 18.81 22.59 36.47
C GLN A 507 18.64 21.38 37.40
N VAL A 508 19.28 20.28 37.02
CA VAL A 508 19.57 19.17 37.92
C VAL A 508 20.55 19.75 38.93
N LYS A 509 20.06 19.97 40.15
CA LYS A 509 20.92 20.21 41.30
C LYS A 509 21.87 19.03 41.39
N ASP A 510 23.14 19.31 41.15
CA ASP A 510 24.27 18.44 41.46
C ASP A 510 24.08 17.84 42.86
N ASN A 511 23.82 16.53 42.90
CA ASN A 511 24.20 15.68 44.01
C ASN A 511 24.94 14.50 43.40
N VAL A 512 26.22 14.44 43.77
CA VAL A 512 27.27 13.60 43.23
C VAL A 512 27.10 12.14 43.65
N TYR A 513 27.59 11.23 42.78
CA TYR A 513 27.85 9.79 42.92
C TYR A 513 26.67 8.84 42.67
N ASP A 514 26.64 8.19 41.50
CA ASP A 514 27.10 6.79 41.38
C ASP A 514 27.37 6.42 39.92
N ASP A 515 28.34 5.53 39.73
CA ASP A 515 28.88 5.02 38.47
C ASP A 515 27.96 3.95 37.82
N ASP A 516 28.20 3.74 36.52
CA ASP A 516 27.91 2.56 35.69
C ASP A 516 26.62 2.46 34.83
N GLN A 517 26.91 2.24 33.54
CA GLN A 517 26.15 1.64 32.42
C GLN A 517 25.59 2.54 31.30
N GLU A 518 26.49 2.84 30.36
CA GLU A 518 26.47 2.35 28.96
C GLU A 518 25.15 2.45 28.16
N SER A 519 25.07 3.44 27.26
CA SER A 519 24.91 3.22 25.81
C SER A 519 24.50 4.53 25.12
N GLY A 520 25.31 4.94 24.15
CA GLY A 520 24.99 6.03 23.24
C GLY A 520 26.27 6.62 22.65
N ASP A 521 26.67 6.10 21.48
CA ASP A 521 27.60 6.78 20.58
C ASP A 521 27.01 8.16 20.19
N GLU A 522 27.19 9.16 21.06
CA GLU A 522 27.18 10.55 20.66
C GLU A 522 28.64 11.01 20.61
N GLU A 523 29.05 11.49 19.44
CA GLU A 523 30.33 12.16 19.25
C GLU A 523 30.54 13.16 20.39
N ASP A 524 31.53 12.88 21.22
CA ASP A 524 31.89 13.65 22.40
C ASP A 524 32.47 15.00 21.94
N ILE A 525 31.58 15.96 21.60
CA ILE A 525 31.97 17.30 21.16
C ILE A 525 32.64 17.98 22.36
N PRO A 526 33.95 18.25 22.32
CA PRO A 526 34.66 18.74 23.50
C PRO A 526 34.12 20.11 23.89
N THR A 527 33.65 20.24 25.13
CA THR A 527 33.15 21.51 25.65
C THR A 527 34.23 22.59 25.52
N ARG A 528 33.81 23.85 25.31
CA ARG A 528 34.70 25.00 25.12
C ARG A 528 35.80 25.13 26.19
N THR A 529 35.53 24.68 27.41
CA THR A 529 36.48 24.60 28.53
C THR A 529 37.53 23.50 28.32
N ALA A 530 37.13 22.31 27.86
CA ALA A 530 38.03 21.21 27.52
C ALA A 530 38.97 21.59 26.36
N ILE A 531 38.46 22.23 25.30
CA ILE A 531 39.28 22.73 24.19
C ILE A 531 40.28 23.79 24.69
N LYS A 532 39.84 24.70 25.57
CA LYS A 532 40.74 25.68 26.19
C LYS A 532 41.84 24.98 27.00
N MET A 533 41.49 23.99 27.82
CA MET A 533 42.44 23.25 28.64
C MET A 533 43.45 22.47 27.79
N GLN A 534 43.00 21.81 26.73
CA GLN A 534 43.87 21.12 25.77
C GLN A 534 44.80 22.09 25.04
N SER A 535 44.30 23.26 24.64
CA SER A 535 45.13 24.30 24.01
C SER A 535 46.17 24.87 24.98
N GLN A 536 45.81 25.04 26.25
CA GLN A 536 46.69 25.49 27.32
C GLN A 536 47.79 24.44 27.59
N GLN A 537 47.42 23.16 27.65
CA GLN A 537 48.36 22.05 27.80
C GLN A 537 49.30 21.91 26.60
N LEU A 538 48.83 22.14 25.37
CA LEU A 538 49.66 22.18 24.17
C LEU A 538 50.65 23.36 24.17
N LEU A 539 50.23 24.52 24.68
CA LEU A 539 51.10 25.69 24.88
C LEU A 539 52.14 25.42 25.97
N ASP A 540 51.74 24.85 27.10
CA ASP A 540 52.62 24.50 28.22
C ASP A 540 53.64 23.42 27.84
N ASN A 541 53.23 22.43 27.04
CA ASN A 541 54.12 21.42 26.49
C ASN A 541 55.09 21.98 25.44
N LYS A 542 54.71 23.01 24.68
CA LYS A 542 55.63 23.73 23.77
C LYS A 542 56.56 24.71 24.48
N LEU A 543 56.14 25.28 25.61
CA LEU A 543 56.97 26.15 26.47
C LEU A 543 58.01 25.36 27.28
N ARG A 544 57.80 24.05 27.49
CA ARG A 544 58.84 23.13 28.00
C ARG A 544 59.86 22.78 26.92
N ARG A 545 60.71 23.74 26.56
CA ARG A 545 61.94 23.50 25.80
C ARG A 545 62.89 22.60 26.59
N ARG A 546 63.34 21.53 25.92
CA ARG A 546 64.36 20.55 26.31
C ARG A 546 65.56 21.17 27.04
N VAL A 547 65.79 20.77 28.30
CA VAL A 547 67.13 20.78 28.90
C VAL A 547 67.83 19.49 28.48
N GLY A 548 68.81 19.62 27.57
CA GLY A 548 69.59 18.48 27.08
C GLY A 548 70.46 17.86 28.16
N LYS A 549 70.44 16.53 28.29
CA LYS A 549 71.47 15.76 29.01
C LYS A 549 72.38 15.04 28.03
N ARG A 550 73.68 15.24 28.27
CA ARG A 550 74.85 14.94 27.43
C ARG A 550 75.05 13.44 27.21
N LYS A 551 75.49 13.07 26.01
CA LYS A 551 76.11 11.77 25.69
C LYS A 551 77.32 11.52 26.60
N LYS A 552 77.38 10.34 27.22
CA LYS A 552 78.65 9.70 27.62
C LYS A 552 78.84 8.45 26.77
N THR A 553 79.95 8.43 26.06
CA THR A 553 80.50 7.34 25.27
C THR A 553 80.88 6.15 26.17
N LYS A 554 80.62 4.93 25.68
CA LYS A 554 81.27 3.70 26.14
C LYS A 554 82.04 3.15 24.94
N LYS A 555 83.36 3.02 25.12
CA LYS A 555 84.40 2.40 24.28
C LYS A 555 84.36 2.68 22.78
#